data_AF-A0A178WYN5-F1
#
_entry.id   AF-A0A178WYN5-F1
#
_cell.length_a   1.000
_cell.length_b   1.000
_cell.length_c   1.000
_cell.angle_alpha   90.00
_cell.angle_beta   90.00
_cell.angle_gamma   90.00
#
_symmetry.space_group_name_H-M   'P 1'
#
loop_
_entity.id
_entity.type
_entity.pdbx_description
1 polymer ?
#
loop_
_entity_poly.entity_id
_entity_poly.type
_entity_poly.pdbx_seq_one_letter_code
_entity_poly.pdbx_strand_id
1 'polypeptide(L)'
;MITAGLTVAAASLLAAGYAVAATAGLFVCAVLLTVLAVAGARASLRKADPPHEPAPVVRRPDFPGYDHLAAAVSWCGVSRHAWDCDMRPILVRLLRNRSDGRAALGDELWPLADPSLSRSGDRDAPGPTRKTLERILDRLEAAR
;
A
#
# COMPACT_ATOMS: atom_id res chain seq x y z
N MET A 1 33.50 15.55 57.64
CA MET A 1 33.04 16.33 56.46
C MET A 1 32.86 15.50 55.19
N ILE A 2 33.37 14.27 55.09
CA ILE A 2 33.24 13.43 53.86
C ILE A 2 31.88 12.70 53.78
N THR A 3 31.25 12.40 54.93
CA THR A 3 29.96 11.69 54.99
C THR A 3 28.76 12.51 54.50
N ALA A 4 28.81 13.84 54.60
CA ALA A 4 27.72 14.73 54.14
C ALA A 4 27.69 14.90 52.61
N GLY A 5 28.83 14.78 51.92
CA GLY A 5 28.89 14.86 50.47
C GLY A 5 28.34 13.61 49.77
N LEU A 6 28.52 12.43 50.39
CA LEU A 6 28.10 11.15 49.82
C LEU A 6 26.57 10.99 49.85
N THR A 7 25.91 11.50 50.89
CA THR A 7 24.44 11.43 51.03
C THR A 7 23.72 12.35 50.03
N VAL A 8 24.26 13.53 49.77
CA VAL A 8 23.70 14.46 48.78
C VAL A 8 23.85 13.91 47.37
N ALA A 9 25.00 13.31 47.03
CA ALA A 9 25.21 12.68 45.73
C ALA A 9 24.28 11.48 45.50
N ALA A 10 24.10 10.62 46.52
CA ALA A 10 23.19 9.48 46.45
C ALA A 10 21.72 9.90 46.30
N ALA A 11 21.28 10.93 47.04
CA ALA A 11 19.92 11.47 46.91
C ALA A 11 19.66 12.09 45.53
N SER A 12 20.67 12.76 44.95
CA SER A 12 20.59 13.38 43.63
C SER A 12 20.50 12.33 42.51
N LEU A 13 21.27 11.25 42.61
CA LEU A 13 21.21 10.11 41.69
C LEU A 13 19.87 9.37 41.78
N LEU A 14 19.32 9.20 42.99
CA LEU A 14 18.01 8.57 43.18
C LEU A 14 16.87 9.42 42.60
N ALA A 15 16.92 10.74 42.83
CA ALA A 15 15.94 11.69 42.31
C ALA A 15 16.00 11.79 40.77
N ALA A 16 17.20 11.81 40.19
CA ALA A 16 17.39 11.78 38.74
C ALA A 16 16.90 10.45 38.13
N GLY A 17 17.18 9.31 38.78
CA GLY A 17 16.66 8.01 38.37
C GLY A 17 15.13 7.94 38.41
N TYR A 18 14.51 8.52 39.44
CA TYR A 18 13.05 8.58 39.57
C TYR A 18 12.41 9.50 38.52
N ALA A 19 13.03 10.65 38.22
CA ALA A 19 12.57 11.56 37.18
C ALA A 19 12.69 10.97 35.77
N VAL A 20 13.75 10.20 35.50
CA VAL A 20 13.94 9.48 34.22
C VAL A 20 12.95 8.32 34.08
N ALA A 21 12.67 7.58 35.15
CA ALA A 21 11.63 6.55 35.17
C ALA A 21 10.23 7.14 35.00
N ALA A 22 9.96 8.29 35.62
CA ALA A 22 8.70 9.01 35.50
C ALA A 22 8.50 9.59 34.08
N THR A 23 9.54 10.16 33.47
CA THR A 23 9.46 10.67 32.08
C THR A 23 9.30 9.54 31.07
N ALA A 24 10.03 8.43 31.22
CA ALA A 24 9.84 7.24 30.38
C ALA A 24 8.41 6.69 30.49
N GLY A 25 7.84 6.63 31.70
CA GLY A 25 6.45 6.26 31.92
C GLY A 25 5.46 7.22 31.25
N LEU A 26 5.70 8.53 31.33
CA LEU A 26 4.87 9.54 30.66
C LEU A 26 4.92 9.40 29.13
N PHE A 27 6.09 9.12 28.55
CA PHE A 27 6.20 8.86 27.11
C PHE A 27 5.41 7.61 26.71
N VAL A 28 5.51 6.51 27.46
CA VAL A 28 4.74 5.28 27.19
C VAL A 28 3.24 5.54 27.28
N CYS A 29 2.78 6.23 28.32
CA CYS A 29 1.38 6.60 28.47
C CYS A 29 0.89 7.52 27.34
N ALA A 30 1.69 8.52 26.94
CA ALA A 30 1.36 9.43 25.85
C ALA A 30 1.27 8.70 24.49
N VAL A 31 2.21 7.80 24.22
CA VAL A 31 2.17 6.94 23.02
C VAL A 31 0.94 6.05 23.05
N LEU A 32 0.66 5.39 24.18
CA LEU A 32 -0.50 4.51 24.32
C LEU A 32 -1.82 5.28 24.11
N LEU A 33 -1.95 6.47 24.71
CA LEU A 33 -3.11 7.35 24.52
C LEU A 33 -3.26 7.80 23.07
N THR A 34 -2.15 8.13 22.41
CA THR A 34 -2.16 8.52 20.99
C THR A 34 -2.62 7.36 20.11
N VAL A 35 -2.11 6.14 20.36
CA VAL A 35 -2.53 4.92 19.63
C VAL A 35 -4.01 4.64 19.86
N LEU A 36 -4.49 4.72 21.10
CA LEU A 36 -5.90 4.55 21.45
C LEU A 36 -6.79 5.61 20.78
N ALA A 37 -6.37 6.87 20.77
CA ALA A 37 -7.10 7.96 20.11
C ALA A 37 -7.18 7.76 18.59
N VAL A 38 -6.08 7.36 17.94
CA VAL A 38 -6.06 7.05 16.50
C VAL A 38 -6.91 5.82 16.19
N ALA A 39 -6.85 4.78 17.03
CA ALA A 39 -7.68 3.59 16.87
C ALA A 39 -9.17 3.90 17.03
N GLY A 40 -9.54 4.71 18.02
CA GLY A 40 -10.90 5.17 18.26
C GLY A 40 -11.42 6.06 17.12
N ALA A 41 -10.62 7.00 16.64
CA ALA A 41 -10.96 7.84 15.50
C ALA A 41 -11.13 7.02 14.21
N ARG A 42 -10.29 6.00 13.99
CA ARG A 42 -10.48 5.08 12.86
C ARG A 42 -11.73 4.21 13.01
N ALA A 43 -12.07 3.81 14.23
CA ALA A 43 -13.28 3.05 14.50
C ALA A 43 -14.55 3.91 14.31
N SER A 44 -14.53 5.19 14.69
CA SER A 44 -15.67 6.10 14.48
C SER A 44 -15.84 6.52 13.02
N LEU A 45 -14.75 6.56 12.24
CA LEU A 45 -14.78 6.79 10.80
C LEU A 45 -15.15 5.54 9.98
N ARG A 46 -15.21 4.34 10.59
CA ARG A 46 -15.87 3.19 9.97
C ARG A 46 -17.37 3.46 9.95
N LYS A 47 -17.81 4.10 8.86
CA LYS A 47 -19.22 4.11 8.45
C LYS A 47 -19.69 2.65 8.52
N ALA A 48 -20.81 2.40 9.22
CA ALA A 48 -21.40 1.08 9.25
C ALA A 48 -21.57 0.60 7.81
N ASP A 49 -20.86 -0.45 7.43
CA ASP A 49 -21.00 -1.03 6.11
C ASP A 49 -22.48 -1.41 5.96
N PRO A 50 -23.17 -1.02 4.87
CA PRO A 50 -24.48 -1.57 4.58
C PRO A 50 -24.36 -3.10 4.60
N PRO A 51 -25.41 -3.85 4.99
CA PRO A 51 -25.37 -5.30 5.06
C PRO A 51 -24.78 -5.85 3.77
N HIS A 52 -23.52 -6.29 3.84
CA HIS A 52 -22.84 -6.85 2.69
C HIS A 52 -23.47 -8.23 2.55
N GLU A 53 -24.27 -8.44 1.51
CA GLU A 53 -24.50 -9.81 1.04
C GLU A 53 -23.12 -10.45 0.97
N PRO A 54 -22.90 -11.60 1.64
CA PRO A 54 -21.59 -12.23 1.61
C PRO A 54 -21.29 -12.48 0.14
N ALA A 55 -20.35 -11.71 -0.40
CA ALA A 55 -19.87 -11.90 -1.75
C ALA A 55 -19.54 -13.39 -1.87
N PRO A 56 -19.94 -14.06 -2.98
CA PRO A 56 -19.63 -15.46 -3.17
C PRO A 56 -18.17 -15.66 -2.83
N VAL A 57 -17.87 -16.63 -1.95
CA VAL A 57 -16.50 -16.91 -1.51
C VAL A 57 -15.74 -17.40 -2.74
N VAL A 58 -15.19 -16.47 -3.51
CA VAL A 58 -14.35 -16.79 -4.66
C VAL A 58 -13.09 -17.37 -4.06
N ARG A 59 -12.88 -18.66 -4.30
CA ARG A 59 -11.66 -19.34 -3.85
C ARG A 59 -10.47 -18.58 -4.42
N ARG A 60 -9.72 -17.91 -3.53
CA ARG A 60 -8.51 -17.19 -3.90
C ARG A 60 -7.55 -18.20 -4.56
N PRO A 61 -7.15 -17.99 -5.82
CA PRO A 61 -6.16 -18.85 -6.45
C PRO A 61 -4.87 -18.85 -5.63
N ASP A 62 -4.39 -20.04 -5.29
CA ASP A 62 -3.16 -20.22 -4.50
C ASP A 62 -1.98 -20.47 -5.45
N PHE A 63 -1.60 -19.44 -6.20
CA PHE A 63 -0.39 -19.48 -7.03
C PHE A 63 0.60 -18.37 -6.64
N PRO A 64 1.92 -18.63 -6.73
CA PRO A 64 2.94 -17.63 -6.45
C PRO A 64 2.74 -16.39 -7.34
N GLY A 65 2.48 -15.24 -6.73
CA GLY A 65 2.29 -13.96 -7.42
C GLY A 65 0.85 -13.48 -7.53
N TYR A 66 -0.15 -14.24 -7.07
CA TYR A 66 -1.55 -13.76 -7.05
C TYR A 66 -1.69 -12.45 -6.25
N ASP A 67 -1.04 -12.36 -5.08
CA ASP A 67 -1.11 -11.18 -4.22
C ASP A 67 -0.53 -9.93 -4.89
N HIS A 68 0.55 -10.12 -5.65
CA HIS A 68 1.15 -9.04 -6.42
C HIS A 68 0.23 -8.59 -7.55
N LEU A 69 -0.39 -9.52 -8.26
CA LEU A 69 -1.37 -9.20 -9.31
C LEU A 69 -2.60 -8.49 -8.72
N ALA A 70 -3.14 -8.98 -7.62
CA ALA A 70 -4.28 -8.38 -6.92
C ALA A 70 -3.95 -6.94 -6.47
N ALA A 71 -2.76 -6.71 -5.92
CA ALA A 71 -2.29 -5.38 -5.58
C ALA A 71 -2.18 -4.49 -6.82
N ALA A 72 -1.52 -4.95 -7.89
CA ALA A 72 -1.38 -4.19 -9.13
C ALA A 72 -2.75 -3.79 -9.72
N VAL A 73 -3.73 -4.70 -9.69
CA VAL A 73 -5.12 -4.42 -10.12
C VAL A 73 -5.77 -3.37 -9.21
N SER A 74 -5.59 -3.45 -7.89
CA SER A 74 -6.19 -2.47 -6.98
C SER A 74 -5.62 -1.05 -7.14
N TRP A 75 -4.35 -0.92 -7.53
CA TRP A 75 -3.66 0.37 -7.67
C TRP A 75 -3.71 0.94 -9.09
N CYS A 76 -4.15 0.16 -10.08
CA CYS A 76 -4.06 0.49 -11.50
C CYS A 76 -4.72 1.83 -11.88
N GLY A 77 -5.86 2.16 -11.24
CA GLY A 77 -6.60 3.41 -11.50
C GLY A 77 -6.24 4.56 -10.57
N VAL A 78 -5.47 4.31 -9.50
CA VAL A 78 -5.16 5.32 -8.48
C VAL A 78 -4.09 6.28 -8.99
N SER A 79 -3.09 5.76 -9.72
CA SER A 79 -1.93 6.55 -10.13
C SER A 79 -1.36 6.03 -11.44
N ARG A 80 -0.95 6.94 -12.32
CA ARG A 80 -0.26 6.60 -13.56
C ARG A 80 1.11 5.98 -13.30
N HIS A 81 1.82 6.45 -12.28
CA HIS A 81 3.07 5.83 -11.84
C HIS A 81 2.87 4.38 -11.41
N ALA A 82 1.83 4.09 -10.62
CA ALA A 82 1.53 2.72 -10.17
C ALA A 82 1.19 1.80 -11.35
N TRP A 83 0.40 2.28 -12.32
CA TRP A 83 0.16 1.54 -13.57
C TRP A 83 1.46 1.17 -14.28
N ASP A 84 2.34 2.14 -14.49
CA ASP A 84 3.57 1.97 -15.27
C ASP A 84 4.62 1.09 -14.55
N CYS A 85 4.62 1.08 -13.21
CA CYS A 85 5.55 0.31 -12.40
C CYS A 85 5.07 -1.12 -12.09
N ASP A 86 3.77 -1.32 -11.85
CA ASP A 86 3.24 -2.60 -11.38
C ASP A 86 2.48 -3.35 -12.49
N MET A 87 1.54 -2.69 -13.17
CA MET A 87 0.64 -3.35 -14.14
C MET A 87 1.26 -3.48 -15.54
N ARG A 88 1.85 -2.41 -16.08
CA ARG A 88 2.41 -2.38 -17.44
C ARG A 88 3.48 -3.46 -17.66
N PRO A 89 4.41 -3.75 -16.72
CA PRO A 89 5.37 -4.83 -16.89
C PRO A 89 4.73 -6.21 -17.01
N ILE A 90 3.61 -6.45 -16.32
CA ILE A 90 2.85 -7.71 -16.42
C ILE A 90 2.26 -7.83 -17.83
N LEU A 91 1.61 -6.78 -18.33
CA LEU A 91 1.07 -6.74 -19.69
C LEU A 91 2.15 -6.93 -20.75
N VAL A 92 3.29 -6.24 -20.63
CA VAL A 92 4.44 -6.40 -21.52
C VAL A 92 4.94 -7.84 -21.54
N ARG A 93 5.00 -8.51 -20.37
CA ARG A 93 5.41 -9.93 -20.30
C ARG A 93 4.40 -10.86 -20.95
N LEU A 94 3.10 -10.61 -20.80
CA LEU A 94 2.05 -11.38 -21.47
C LEU A 94 2.13 -11.22 -23.01
N LEU A 95 2.46 -10.01 -23.47
CA LEU A 95 2.60 -9.68 -24.88
C LEU A 95 3.94 -10.10 -25.49
N ARG A 96 4.97 -10.39 -24.67
CA ARG A 96 6.34 -10.67 -25.15
C ARG A 96 6.40 -11.83 -26.14
N ASN A 97 5.53 -12.82 -25.98
CA ASN A 97 5.47 -13.99 -26.85
C ASN A 97 4.56 -13.78 -28.08
N ARG A 98 3.98 -12.58 -28.23
CA ARG A 98 3.05 -12.22 -29.30
C ARG A 98 3.73 -11.25 -30.26
N SER A 99 4.10 -11.73 -31.45
CA SER A 99 4.65 -10.90 -32.52
C SER A 99 3.65 -9.82 -33.01
N ASP A 100 2.37 -10.01 -32.72
CA ASP A 100 1.22 -9.20 -33.12
C ASP A 100 0.63 -8.36 -31.96
N GLY A 101 1.35 -8.18 -30.84
CA GLY A 101 0.80 -7.56 -29.62
C GLY A 101 0.08 -6.21 -29.83
N ARG A 102 0.59 -5.37 -30.72
CA ARG A 102 -0.07 -4.11 -31.11
C ARG A 102 -1.35 -4.34 -31.91
N ALA A 103 -1.36 -5.30 -32.83
CA ALA A 103 -2.56 -5.66 -33.58
C ALA A 103 -3.64 -6.28 -32.67
N ALA A 104 -3.24 -7.09 -31.68
CA ALA A 104 -4.14 -7.70 -30.71
C ALA A 104 -4.87 -6.65 -29.84
N LEU A 105 -4.15 -5.62 -29.38
CA LEU A 105 -4.73 -4.55 -28.54
C LEU A 105 -5.39 -3.42 -29.34
N GLY A 106 -4.90 -3.17 -30.55
CA GLY A 106 -5.27 -2.00 -31.36
C GLY A 106 -4.56 -0.72 -30.89
N ASP A 107 -4.58 0.31 -31.74
CA ASP A 107 -3.85 1.56 -31.52
C ASP A 107 -4.34 2.38 -30.32
N GLU A 108 -5.61 2.22 -29.91
CA GLU A 108 -6.18 2.92 -28.75
C GLU A 108 -5.55 2.41 -27.43
N LEU A 109 -5.41 1.09 -27.29
CA LEU A 109 -5.00 0.45 -26.03
C LEU A 109 -3.49 0.17 -25.99
N TRP A 110 -2.83 0.08 -27.15
CA TRP A 110 -1.41 -0.19 -27.25
C TRP A 110 -0.54 0.75 -26.39
N PRO A 111 -0.76 2.08 -26.33
CA PRO A 111 0.05 2.98 -25.50
C PRO A 111 0.02 2.67 -23.99
N LEU A 112 -0.91 1.84 -23.52
CA LEU A 112 -0.98 1.43 -22.11
C LEU A 112 -0.10 0.20 -21.81
N ALA A 113 0.28 -0.56 -22.84
CA ALA A 113 1.10 -1.76 -22.75
C ALA A 113 2.41 -1.67 -23.56
N ASP A 114 2.67 -0.55 -24.22
CA ASP A 114 3.85 -0.34 -25.05
C ASP A 114 5.14 -0.29 -24.20
N PRO A 115 6.08 -1.23 -24.41
CA PRO A 115 7.35 -1.25 -23.66
C PRO A 115 8.30 -0.11 -24.06
N SER A 116 8.10 0.54 -25.21
CA SER A 116 8.95 1.64 -25.69
C SER A 116 8.67 2.97 -24.98
N LEU A 117 7.51 3.09 -24.33
CA LEU A 117 7.15 4.29 -23.60
C LEU A 117 7.85 4.36 -22.25
N SER A 118 8.39 5.54 -21.92
CA SER A 118 8.95 5.84 -20.61
C SER A 118 7.90 5.64 -19.50
N ARG A 119 8.36 5.28 -18.30
CA ARG A 119 7.49 5.24 -17.12
C ARG A 119 7.15 6.67 -16.70
N SER A 120 5.91 6.92 -16.33
CA SER A 120 5.51 8.18 -15.71
C SER A 120 6.14 8.31 -14.31
N GLY A 121 6.72 9.47 -14.03
CA GLY A 121 7.12 9.86 -12.67
C GLY A 121 5.97 10.49 -11.87
N ASP A 122 4.85 10.80 -12.52
CA ASP A 122 3.72 11.49 -11.92
C ASP A 122 2.86 10.52 -11.10
N ARG A 123 2.84 10.75 -9.79
CA ARG A 123 2.10 9.95 -8.82
C ARG A 123 0.65 10.43 -8.65
N ASP A 124 0.36 11.69 -8.99
CA ASP A 124 -0.94 12.33 -8.78
C ASP A 124 -1.83 12.23 -10.03
N ALA A 125 -1.22 12.08 -11.21
CA ALA A 125 -1.96 11.77 -12.43
C ALA A 125 -2.74 10.46 -12.29
N PRO A 126 -4.04 10.43 -12.63
CA PRO A 126 -4.84 9.22 -12.54
C PRO A 126 -4.34 8.15 -13.51
N GLY A 127 -4.33 6.90 -13.05
CA GLY A 127 -4.03 5.75 -13.89
C GLY A 127 -5.21 5.33 -14.76
N PRO A 128 -5.01 4.41 -15.72
CA PRO A 128 -6.10 3.82 -16.48
C PRO A 128 -7.14 3.17 -15.56
N THR A 129 -8.42 3.41 -15.86
CA THR A 129 -9.50 2.83 -15.06
C THR A 129 -9.50 1.30 -15.12
N ARG A 130 -10.07 0.66 -14.10
CA ARG A 130 -10.27 -0.80 -14.09
C ARG A 130 -11.03 -1.29 -15.33
N LYS A 131 -12.02 -0.54 -15.81
CA LYS A 131 -12.76 -0.84 -17.05
C LYS A 131 -11.85 -0.84 -18.28
N THR A 132 -10.82 0.01 -18.32
CA THR A 132 -9.82 -0.02 -19.39
C THR A 132 -8.93 -1.25 -19.29
N LEU A 133 -8.54 -1.66 -18.08
CA LEU A 133 -7.83 -2.93 -17.88
C LEU A 133 -8.66 -4.14 -18.32
N GLU A 134 -9.95 -4.18 -18.00
CA GLU A 134 -10.89 -5.21 -18.45
C GLU A 134 -10.94 -5.26 -19.99
N ARG A 135 -11.10 -4.11 -20.67
CA ARG A 135 -11.03 -4.05 -22.14
C ARG A 135 -9.72 -4.57 -22.73
N ILE A 136 -8.59 -4.29 -22.07
CA ILE A 136 -7.28 -4.83 -22.48
C ILE A 136 -7.29 -6.35 -22.39
N LEU A 137 -7.75 -6.91 -21.27
CA LEU A 137 -7.79 -8.35 -21.05
C LEU A 137 -8.75 -9.04 -22.02
N ASP A 138 -9.94 -8.49 -22.26
CA ASP A 138 -10.91 -9.00 -23.23
C ASP A 138 -10.31 -9.09 -24.64
N ARG A 139 -9.54 -8.06 -25.05
CA ARG A 139 -8.84 -8.05 -26.34
C ARG A 139 -7.75 -9.12 -26.42
N LEU A 140 -6.98 -9.31 -25.36
CA LEU A 140 -5.94 -10.33 -25.30
C LEU A 140 -6.54 -11.75 -25.32
N GLU A 141 -7.69 -11.94 -24.68
CA GLU A 141 -8.40 -13.21 -24.67
C GLU A 141 -9.04 -13.51 -26.04
N ALA A 142 -9.66 -12.51 -26.69
CA ALA A 142 -10.22 -12.65 -28.03
C ALA A 142 -9.16 -12.91 -29.10
N ALA A 143 -7.91 -12.48 -28.87
CA ALA A 143 -6.78 -12.73 -29.75
C ALA A 143 -6.06 -14.06 -29.47
N ARG A 144 -6.48 -14.83 -28.46
CA ARG A 144 -5.88 -16.13 -28.13
C ARG A 144 -6.33 -17.22 -29.11
#